data_AF-A0A0A0D1R2-F1
#
_entry.id   AF-A0A0A0D1R2-F1
#
_cell.length_a   1.000
_cell.length_b   1.000
_cell.length_c   1.000
_cell.angle_alpha   90.00
_cell.angle_beta   90.00
_cell.angle_gamma   90.00
#
_symmetry.space_group_name_H-M   'P 1'
#
loop_
_entity.id
_entity.type
_entity.pdbx_description
1 polymer ?
#
loop_
_entity_poly.entity_id
_entity_poly.type
_entity_poly.pdbx_seq_one_letter_code
_entity_poly.pdbx_strand_id
1 'polypeptide(L)'
;LVLNPALWPSGGRPAAILTGDAVALRPIASGATAVLAVQAKEGGDARGAVRLGPVDRAAGEAAVILDGIPEAWRDEAVALTARMAFEQIGLRCLVAAEPIPGWIAADGRFILDDKTYWERT
;
A
#
# COMPACT_ATOMS: atom_id res chain seq x y z
N LEU A 1 19.61 -9.76 6.64
CA LEU A 1 19.55 -8.33 6.28
C LEU A 1 18.06 -7.97 6.25
N VAL A 2 17.59 -7.23 7.24
CA VAL A 2 16.16 -6.91 7.42
C VAL A 2 15.93 -5.52 6.86
N LEU A 3 15.01 -5.36 5.90
CA LEU A 3 14.52 -4.02 5.57
C LEU A 3 13.66 -3.58 6.75
N ASN A 4 14.28 -2.78 7.61
CA ASN A 4 13.63 -2.11 8.71
C ASN A 4 13.07 -0.78 8.17
N PRO A 5 11.74 -0.58 8.05
CA PRO A 5 11.17 0.69 7.61
C PRO A 5 11.38 1.83 8.61
N ALA A 6 12.04 1.58 9.75
CA ALA A 6 12.14 2.54 10.85
C ALA A 6 12.97 3.82 10.58
N LEU A 7 13.54 4.02 9.39
CA LEU A 7 14.27 5.24 9.04
C LEU A 7 13.67 5.92 7.81
N TRP A 8 12.41 6.35 7.91
CA TRP A 8 11.91 7.45 7.08
C TRP A 8 11.63 8.69 7.94
N PRO A 9 12.07 9.88 7.52
CA PRO A 9 11.73 11.12 8.19
C PRO A 9 10.29 11.50 7.81
N SER A 10 9.30 10.79 8.36
CA SER A 10 7.95 11.35 8.42
C SER A 10 7.92 12.36 9.55
N GLY A 11 7.46 13.58 9.26
CA GLY A 11 7.25 14.62 10.26
C GLY A 11 6.19 14.18 11.27
N GLY A 12 6.60 13.47 12.32
CA GLY A 12 5.89 13.39 13.60
C GLY A 12 4.70 12.43 13.72
N ARG A 13 4.41 11.54 12.77
CA ARG A 13 3.38 10.49 12.93
C ARG A 13 3.84 9.18 12.28
N PRO A 14 3.69 8.00 12.92
CA PRO A 14 4.27 6.81 12.31
C PRO A 14 3.31 5.62 12.16
N ALA A 15 3.07 5.23 10.92
CA ALA A 15 2.50 3.94 10.55
C ALA A 15 3.59 3.00 9.99
N ALA A 16 3.53 1.72 10.36
CA ALA A 16 4.32 0.66 9.76
C ALA A 16 3.39 -0.38 9.13
N ILE A 17 3.75 -0.86 7.93
CA ILE A 17 3.10 -2.00 7.27
C ILE A 17 3.92 -3.25 7.55
N LEU A 18 3.34 -4.21 8.27
CA LEU A 18 3.96 -5.50 8.54
C LEU A 18 3.37 -6.58 7.61
N THR A 19 4.26 -7.28 6.89
CA THR A 19 3.90 -8.48 6.12
C THR A 19 4.11 -9.71 6.99
N GLY A 20 3.13 -10.62 7.03
CA GLY A 20 3.16 -11.81 7.90
C GLY A 20 4.26 -12.84 7.57
N ASP A 21 4.89 -12.72 6.40
CA ASP A 21 5.98 -13.61 5.99
C ASP A 21 7.29 -12.81 5.86
N ALA A 22 8.36 -13.39 6.41
CA ALA A 22 9.71 -12.83 6.48
C ALA A 22 10.13 -12.10 5.19
N VAL A 23 10.70 -10.91 5.38
CA VAL A 23 11.22 -9.97 4.37
C VAL A 23 12.28 -10.64 3.48
N ALA A 24 11.78 -11.35 2.47
CA ALA A 24 12.24 -11.41 1.11
C ALA A 24 10.94 -11.61 0.32
N LEU A 25 10.29 -10.50 -0.09
CA LEU A 25 9.10 -10.57 -0.94
C LEU A 25 9.51 -11.30 -2.22
N ARG A 26 9.25 -12.61 -2.27
CA ARG A 26 9.22 -13.35 -3.53
C ARG A 26 8.28 -12.56 -4.45
N PRO A 27 8.53 -12.51 -5.77
CA PRO A 27 7.63 -11.83 -6.70
C PRO A 27 6.19 -12.27 -6.41
N ILE A 28 5.31 -11.33 -6.03
CA ILE A 28 3.91 -11.66 -5.79
C ILE A 28 3.36 -12.21 -7.12
N ALA A 29 2.83 -13.43 -7.04
CA ALA A 29 2.29 -14.13 -8.20
C ALA A 29 1.02 -13.44 -8.69
N SER A 30 0.72 -13.58 -9.98
CA SER A 30 -0.59 -13.14 -10.49
C SER A 30 -1.71 -13.89 -9.77
N GLY A 31 -2.79 -13.20 -9.45
CA GLY A 31 -3.93 -13.71 -8.68
C GLY A 31 -3.73 -13.67 -7.16
N ALA A 32 -2.53 -13.36 -6.66
CA ALA A 32 -2.28 -13.31 -5.23
C ALA A 32 -2.85 -12.02 -4.60
N THR A 33 -3.15 -12.11 -3.30
CA THR A 33 -3.59 -11.00 -2.46
C THR A 33 -2.68 -10.93 -1.25
N ALA A 34 -2.17 -9.73 -0.96
CA ALA A 34 -1.47 -9.43 0.29
C ALA A 34 -2.42 -8.71 1.25
N VAL A 35 -2.34 -9.06 2.53
CA VAL A 35 -3.04 -8.35 3.61
C VAL A 35 -1.97 -7.75 4.53
N LEU A 36 -2.06 -6.43 4.71
CA LEU A 36 -1.06 -5.61 5.36
C LEU A 36 -1.67 -5.04 6.63
N ALA A 37 -1.21 -5.48 7.80
CA ALA A 37 -1.67 -4.90 9.05
C ALA A 37 -1.10 -3.47 9.21
N VAL A 38 -1.95 -2.52 9.55
CA VAL A 38 -1.55 -1.14 9.83
C VAL A 38 -1.36 -0.99 11.33
N GLN A 39 -0.12 -0.71 11.75
CA GLN A 39 0.25 -0.58 13.15
C GLN A 39 1.02 0.72 13.40
N ALA A 40 0.96 1.21 14.64
CA ALA A 40 1.88 2.26 15.07
C ALA A 40 3.32 1.72 14.97
N LYS A 41 4.26 2.59 14.61
CA LYS A 41 5.69 2.21 14.54
C LYS A 41 6.27 1.81 15.89
N GLU A 42 5.75 2.38 16.97
CA GLU A 42 6.10 2.02 18.35
C GLU A 42 5.60 0.61 18.73
N GLY A 43 4.78 -0.01 17.87
CA GLY A 43 4.17 -1.32 18.07
C GLY A 43 2.77 -1.24 18.70
N GLY A 44 2.30 -2.39 19.17
CA GLY A 44 0.96 -2.56 19.72
C GLY A 44 -0.03 -3.15 18.70
N ASP A 45 -1.33 -3.05 19.01
CA ASP A 45 -2.36 -3.69 18.21
C ASP A 45 -2.53 -3.02 16.84
N ALA A 46 -2.83 -3.85 15.84
CA ALA A 46 -3.23 -3.39 14.52
C ALA A 46 -4.48 -2.51 14.61
N ARG A 47 -4.43 -1.37 13.92
CA ARG A 47 -5.53 -0.41 13.84
C ARG A 47 -6.36 -0.59 12.57
N GLY A 48 -6.10 -1.62 11.79
CA GLY A 48 -6.79 -1.91 10.54
C GLY A 48 -5.87 -2.69 9.60
N ALA A 49 -6.33 -2.87 8.37
CA ALA A 49 -5.53 -3.52 7.34
C ALA A 49 -5.73 -2.87 5.96
N VAL A 50 -4.69 -2.96 5.13
CA VAL A 50 -4.81 -2.72 3.69
C VAL A 50 -4.76 -4.08 2.98
N ARG A 51 -5.73 -4.38 2.14
CA ARG A 51 -5.66 -5.51 1.21
C ARG A 51 -5.17 -5.00 -0.13
N LEU A 52 -4.14 -5.65 -0.67
CA LEU A 52 -3.58 -5.40 -1.99
C LEU A 52 -3.80 -6.64 -2.85
N GLY A 53 -4.70 -6.55 -3.84
CA GLY A 53 -4.94 -7.59 -4.83
C GLY A 53 -6.43 -7.83 -5.13
N PRO A 54 -6.75 -8.76 -6.05
CA PRO A 54 -5.80 -9.66 -6.71
C PRO A 54 -4.79 -8.91 -7.58
N VAL A 55 -3.54 -9.37 -7.60
CA VAL A 55 -2.49 -8.81 -8.45
C VAL A 55 -2.63 -9.33 -9.87
N ASP A 56 -2.70 -8.43 -10.85
CA ASP A 56 -2.57 -8.74 -12.27
C ASP A 56 -1.16 -8.36 -12.75
N ARG A 57 -0.32 -9.36 -13.01
CA ARG A 57 1.07 -9.12 -13.45
C ARG A 57 1.16 -8.73 -14.93
N ALA A 58 0.16 -9.06 -15.75
CA ALA A 58 0.13 -8.70 -17.16
C ALA A 58 -0.25 -7.22 -17.31
N ALA A 59 -1.24 -6.76 -16.55
CA ALA A 59 -1.59 -5.34 -16.48
C ALA A 59 -0.57 -4.52 -15.65
N GLY A 60 0.06 -5.17 -14.66
CA GLY A 60 0.83 -4.48 -13.63
C GLY A 60 -0.08 -3.72 -12.67
N GLU A 61 -1.24 -4.30 -12.34
CA GLU A 61 -2.32 -3.67 -11.59
C GLU A 61 -2.65 -4.47 -10.33
N ALA A 62 -3.10 -3.81 -9.26
CA ALA A 62 -3.74 -4.46 -8.13
C ALA A 62 -4.81 -3.56 -7.49
N ALA A 63 -5.86 -4.18 -6.95
CA ALA A 63 -6.86 -3.45 -6.18
C ALA A 63 -6.38 -3.15 -4.75
N VAL A 64 -6.78 -2.00 -4.21
CA VAL A 64 -6.52 -1.58 -2.83
C VAL A 64 -7.83 -1.44 -2.09
N ILE A 65 -7.91 -2.08 -0.93
CA ILE A 65 -9.07 -2.02 -0.02
C ILE A 65 -8.57 -1.65 1.38
N LEU A 66 -9.21 -0.67 2.00
CA LEU A 66 -8.89 -0.19 3.34
C LEU A 66 -9.90 -0.74 4.35
N ASP A 67 -9.47 -1.65 5.22
CA ASP A 67 -10.32 -2.33 6.20
C ASP A 67 -10.10 -1.74 7.59
N GLY A 68 -11.08 -0.98 8.10
CA GLY A 68 -11.13 -0.55 9.50
C GLY A 68 -10.05 0.46 9.94
N ILE A 69 -9.33 1.07 9.01
CA ILE A 69 -8.24 2.02 9.31
C ILE A 69 -8.80 3.38 9.77
N PRO A 70 -8.34 3.93 10.93
CA PRO A 70 -8.68 5.27 11.39
C PRO A 70 -8.36 6.32 10.33
N GLU A 71 -9.25 7.29 10.16
CA GLU A 71 -9.12 8.34 9.15
C GLU A 71 -7.75 9.04 9.18
N ALA A 72 -7.26 9.37 10.37
CA ALA A 72 -5.97 10.02 10.58
C ALA A 72 -4.75 9.22 10.07
N TRP A 73 -4.92 7.92 9.79
CA TRP A 73 -3.86 7.00 9.35
C TRP A 73 -4.04 6.52 7.91
N ARG A 74 -5.18 6.84 7.26
CA ARG A 74 -5.52 6.34 5.93
C ARG A 74 -4.52 6.80 4.88
N ASP A 75 -4.20 8.09 4.86
CA ASP A 75 -3.28 8.65 3.87
C ASP A 75 -1.89 8.02 3.95
N GLU A 76 -1.38 7.82 5.17
CA GLU A 76 -0.08 7.18 5.38
C GLU A 76 -0.10 5.69 5.00
N ALA A 77 -1.16 4.96 5.36
CA ALA A 77 -1.32 3.55 4.98
C ALA A 77 -1.41 3.37 3.46
N VAL A 78 -2.13 4.25 2.76
CA VAL A 78 -2.20 4.28 1.29
C VAL A 78 -0.83 4.59 0.69
N ALA A 79 -0.13 5.61 1.19
CA ALA A 79 1.18 6.01 0.67
C ALA A 79 2.24 4.90 0.82
N LEU A 80 2.27 4.22 1.97
CA LEU A 80 3.16 3.08 2.21
C LEU A 80 2.80 1.87 1.35
N THR A 81 1.50 1.61 1.15
CA THR A 81 1.04 0.53 0.26
C THR A 81 1.42 0.80 -1.19
N ALA A 82 1.22 2.04 -1.67
CA ALA A 82 1.62 2.46 -3.01
C ALA A 82 3.13 2.30 -3.22
N ARG A 83 3.94 2.75 -2.26
CA ARG A 83 5.39 2.57 -2.30
C ARG A 83 5.78 1.11 -2.41
N MET A 84 5.21 0.24 -1.57
CA MET A 84 5.49 -1.21 -1.62
C MET A 84 5.08 -1.81 -2.97
N ALA A 85 3.90 -1.45 -3.48
CA ALA A 85 3.40 -1.92 -4.77
C ALA A 85 4.33 -1.54 -5.93
N PHE A 86 4.78 -0.29 -5.98
CA PHE A 86 5.59 0.20 -7.10
C PHE A 86 7.07 -0.17 -6.94
N GLU A 87 7.68 0.05 -5.77
CA GLU A 87 9.12 -0.18 -5.57
C GLU A 87 9.47 -1.67 -5.38
N GLN A 88 8.64 -2.42 -4.63
CA GLN A 88 9.01 -3.78 -4.20
C GLN A 88 8.32 -4.86 -5.03
N ILE A 89 7.05 -4.66 -5.38
CA ILE A 89 6.29 -5.63 -6.18
C ILE A 89 6.46 -5.37 -7.70
N GLY A 90 6.72 -4.12 -8.08
CA GLY A 90 6.89 -3.71 -9.48
C GLY A 90 5.57 -3.60 -10.25
N LEU A 91 4.51 -3.16 -9.57
CA LEU A 91 3.26 -2.77 -10.21
C LEU A 91 3.39 -1.37 -10.84
N ARG A 92 2.47 -1.02 -11.73
CA ARG A 92 2.39 0.30 -12.40
C ARG A 92 1.11 1.05 -12.06
N CYS A 93 0.11 0.33 -11.56
CA CYS A 93 -1.23 0.85 -11.34
C CYS A 93 -1.81 0.25 -10.06
N LEU A 94 -2.45 1.10 -9.26
CA LEU A 94 -3.33 0.69 -8.18
C LEU A 94 -4.73 1.20 -8.43
N VAL A 95 -5.72 0.39 -8.10
CA VAL A 95 -7.13 0.73 -8.30
C VAL A 95 -7.94 0.57 -7.02
N ALA A 96 -8.91 1.42 -6.80
CA ALA A 96 -9.83 1.35 -5.67
C ALA A 96 -11.27 1.51 -6.15
N ALA A 97 -12.20 0.85 -5.47
CA ALA A 97 -13.64 1.00 -5.71
C ALA A 97 -14.22 2.24 -5.04
N GLU A 98 -13.59 2.70 -3.95
CA GLU A 98 -13.98 3.90 -3.20
C GLU A 98 -13.01 5.05 -3.45
N PRO A 99 -13.47 6.32 -3.33
CA PRO A 99 -12.61 7.48 -3.50
C PRO A 99 -11.47 7.49 -2.50
N ILE A 100 -10.24 7.61 -3.00
CA ILE A 100 -9.05 7.86 -2.18
C ILE A 100 -8.50 9.24 -2.56
N PRO A 101 -8.26 10.15 -1.59
CA PRO A 101 -7.72 11.47 -1.88
C PRO A 101 -6.46 11.43 -2.75
N GLY A 102 -6.45 12.26 -3.80
CA GLY A 102 -5.37 12.32 -4.77
C GLY A 102 -5.46 11.28 -5.90
N TRP A 103 -6.30 10.25 -5.82
CA TRP A 103 -6.45 9.28 -6.89
C TRP A 103 -7.34 9.82 -8.01
N ILE A 104 -7.08 9.41 -9.24
CA ILE A 104 -7.80 9.87 -10.44
C ILE A 104 -9.05 9.00 -10.62
N ALA A 105 -10.23 9.62 -10.74
CA ALA A 105 -11.45 8.88 -11.09
C ALA A 105 -11.47 8.56 -12.59
N ALA A 106 -11.57 7.28 -12.94
CA ALA A 106 -11.63 6.80 -14.32
C ALA A 106 -12.48 5.51 -14.40
N ASP A 107 -13.44 5.48 -15.34
CA ASP A 107 -14.29 4.30 -15.63
C ASP A 107 -14.93 3.65 -14.38
N GLY A 108 -15.43 4.47 -13.44
CA GLY A 108 -16.05 3.99 -12.21
C GLY A 108 -15.08 3.44 -11.17
N ARG A 109 -13.78 3.67 -11.34
CA ARG A 109 -12.71 3.30 -10.40
C ARG A 109 -11.88 4.53 -10.04
N PHE A 110 -11.11 4.42 -8.97
CA PHE A 110 -10.12 5.42 -8.58
C PHE A 110 -8.73 4.81 -8.82
N ILE A 111 -7.84 5.54 -9.47
CA ILE A 111 -6.57 5.05 -9.97
C ILE A 111 -5.42 5.88 -9.44
N LEU A 112 -4.36 5.19 -9.03
CA LEU A 112 -3.03 5.76 -8.81
C LEU A 112 -2.04 5.01 -9.69
N ASP A 113 -1.48 5.70 -10.69
CA ASP A 113 -0.37 5.19 -11.48
C ASP A 113 0.98 5.55 -10.84
N ASP A 114 2.00 4.76 -11.15
CA ASP A 114 3.36 4.92 -10.61
C ASP A 114 3.96 6.28 -10.96
N LYS A 115 3.76 6.76 -12.19
CA LYS A 115 4.26 8.06 -12.63
C LYS A 115 3.65 9.21 -11.83
N THR A 116 2.33 9.28 -11.73
CA THR A 116 1.63 10.31 -10.95
C THR A 116 1.98 10.24 -9.46
N TYR A 117 2.24 9.04 -8.93
CA TYR A 117 2.71 8.87 -7.57
C TYR A 117 4.09 9.53 -7.37
N TRP A 118 5.07 9.24 -8.23
CA TRP A 118 6.42 9.77 -8.11
C TRP A 118 6.53 11.27 -8.36
N GLU A 119 5.69 11.84 -9.22
CA GLU A 119 5.65 13.29 -9.46
C GLU A 119 5.17 14.10 -8.24
N ARG A 120 4.55 13.44 -7.25
CA ARG A 120 3.95 14.07 -6.07
C ARG A 120 4.76 13.91 -4.77
N THR A 121 5.67 12.95 -4.73
CA THR A 121 6.58 12.67 -3.60
C THR A 121 7.93 13.35 -3.79
#